data_AF-A0A1I1KPB9-F1
#
_entry.id   AF-A0A1I1KPB9-F1
#
_cell.length_a   1.000
_cell.length_b   1.000
_cell.length_c   1.000
_cell.angle_alpha   90.00
_cell.angle_beta   90.00
_cell.angle_gamma   90.00
#
_symmetry.space_group_name_H-M   'P 1'
#
loop_
_entity.id
_entity.type
_entity.pdbx_description
1 polymer ?
#
loop_
_entity_poly.entity_id
_entity_poly.type
_entity_poly.pdbx_seq_one_letter_code
_entity_poly.pdbx_strand_id
1 'polypeptide(L)'
;MKNVLKITFLVVAMMLLWQIDSVAQCAMCRAVVEHNVTSGNTKIGAGLNTGILYLMSVPYITFAVLGYLWYKHTQKENANKTKIAGSR
;
A
#
# COMPACT_ATOMS: atom_id res chain seq x y z
N MET A 1 -26.15 -5.30 -18.16
CA MET A 1 -25.66 -4.29 -17.19
C MET A 1 -26.12 -4.58 -15.75
N LYS A 2 -27.42 -4.77 -15.48
CA LYS A 2 -27.94 -5.04 -14.12
C LYS A 2 -27.30 -6.27 -13.44
N ASN A 3 -26.97 -7.31 -14.20
CA ASN A 3 -26.38 -8.54 -13.66
C ASN A 3 -24.89 -8.34 -13.29
N VAL A 4 -24.16 -7.55 -14.08
CA VAL A 4 -22.76 -7.20 -13.78
C VAL A 4 -22.72 -6.34 -12.51
N LEU A 5 -23.62 -5.36 -12.39
CA LEU A 5 -23.70 -4.51 -11.20
C LEU A 5 -24.04 -5.30 -9.93
N LYS A 6 -24.94 -6.30 -10.03
CA LYS A 6 -25.24 -7.22 -8.93
C LYS A 6 -24.04 -8.08 -8.54
N ILE A 7 -23.30 -8.60 -9.52
CA ILE A 7 -22.08 -9.39 -9.28
C ILE A 7 -21.02 -8.52 -8.61
N THR A 8 -20.76 -7.31 -9.12
CA THR A 8 -19.81 -6.37 -8.51
C THR A 8 -20.21 -6.01 -7.08
N PHE A 9 -21.49 -5.72 -6.83
CA PHE A 9 -21.98 -5.41 -5.50
C PHE A 9 -21.82 -6.59 -4.52
N LEU A 10 -22.10 -7.81 -4.98
CA LEU A 10 -21.99 -9.03 -4.17
C LEU A 10 -20.53 -9.36 -3.83
N VAL A 11 -19.60 -9.15 -4.76
CA VAL A 11 -18.15 -9.31 -4.53
C VAL A 11 -17.65 -8.28 -3.50
N VAL A 12 -18.05 -7.01 -3.64
CA VAL A 12 -17.68 -5.96 -2.67
C VAL A 12 -18.25 -6.26 -1.28
N ALA A 13 -19.51 -6.70 -1.19
CA ALA A 13 -20.12 -7.08 0.08
C ALA A 13 -19.41 -8.27 0.73
N MET A 14 -19.02 -9.29 -0.03
CA MET A 14 -18.26 -10.43 0.48
C MET A 14 -16.87 -10.01 0.98
N MET A 15 -16.19 -9.09 0.30
CA MET A 15 -14.88 -8.56 0.74
C MET A 15 -14.97 -7.80 2.07
N LEU A 16 -16.06 -7.04 2.29
CA LEU A 16 -16.26 -6.28 3.53
C LEU A 16 -16.58 -7.18 4.73
N LEU A 17 -17.27 -8.29 4.49
CA LEU A 17 -17.61 -9.29 5.51
C LEU A 17 -16.46 -10.27 5.78
N TRP A 18 -15.42 -10.28 4.94
CA TRP A 18 -14.24 -11.11 5.11
C TRP A 18 -13.29 -10.48 6.15
N GLN A 19 -13.65 -10.61 7.43
CA GLN A 19 -12.76 -10.31 8.54
C GLN A 19 -11.88 -11.56 8.77
N ILE A 20 -10.64 -11.51 8.30
CA ILE A 20 -9.65 -12.55 8.60
C ILE A 20 -9.23 -12.35 10.05
N ASP A 21 -9.61 -13.28 10.93
CA ASP A 21 -8.92 -13.43 12.21
C ASP A 21 -7.44 -13.63 11.91
N SER A 22 -6.65 -12.62 12.26
CA SER A 22 -5.25 -12.46 11.87
C SER A 22 -4.32 -13.45 12.59
N VAL A 23 -4.55 -14.74 12.40
CA VAL A 23 -3.57 -15.79 12.71
C VAL A 23 -2.52 -15.74 11.60
N ALA A 24 -1.37 -15.16 11.93
CA ALA A 24 -0.22 -14.85 11.07
C ALA A 24 -0.12 -15.76 9.82
N GLN A 25 -0.52 -15.22 8.66
CA GLN A 25 -0.62 -15.94 7.39
C GLN A 25 0.72 -16.12 6.65
N CYS A 26 1.86 -16.06 7.34
CA CYS A 26 3.16 -16.29 6.72
C CYS A 26 4.09 -16.95 7.74
N ALA A 27 4.80 -18.01 7.34
CA ALA A 27 5.78 -18.70 8.18
C ALA A 27 6.84 -17.73 8.77
N MET A 28 7.14 -16.65 8.03
CA MET A 28 8.06 -15.60 8.48
C MET A 28 7.50 -14.77 9.65
N CYS A 29 6.22 -14.39 9.61
CA CYS A 29 5.56 -13.64 10.68
C CYS A 29 5.43 -14.50 11.95
N ARG A 30 5.16 -15.81 11.78
CA ARG A 30 5.08 -16.78 12.88
C ARG A 30 6.44 -16.99 13.55
N ALA A 31 7.52 -17.19 12.79
CA ALA A 31 8.87 -17.38 13.33
C ALA A 31 9.36 -16.18 14.17
N VAL A 32 9.04 -14.96 13.74
CA VAL A 32 9.37 -13.73 14.49
C VAL A 32 8.59 -13.66 15.80
N VAL A 33 7.29 -13.99 15.81
CA VAL A 33 6.48 -13.98 17.03
C VAL A 33 6.95 -15.05 18.02
N GLU A 34 7.16 -16.29 17.56
CA GLU A 34 7.63 -17.40 18.41
C GLU A 34 9.01 -17.10 19.02
N HIS A 35 9.91 -16.48 18.27
CA HIS A 35 11.22 -16.05 18.78
C HIS A 35 11.12 -14.96 19.86
N ASN A 36 10.27 -13.94 19.66
CA ASN A 36 10.10 -12.83 20.62
C ASN A 36 9.36 -13.24 21.91
N VAL A 37 8.42 -14.18 21.81
CA VAL A 37 7.72 -14.74 22.98
C VAL A 37 8.65 -15.62 23.81
N THR A 38 9.46 -16.48 23.17
CA THR A 38 10.41 -17.37 23.85
C THR A 38 11.55 -16.61 24.54
N SER A 39 11.91 -15.44 24.04
CA SER A 39 12.94 -14.55 24.64
C SER A 39 12.38 -13.58 25.69
N GLY A 40 11.13 -13.77 26.14
CA GLY A 40 10.55 -13.05 27.30
C GLY A 40 9.98 -11.67 27.01
N ASN A 41 9.96 -11.22 25.74
CA ASN A 41 9.51 -9.89 25.34
C ASN A 41 8.12 -9.92 24.70
N THR A 42 7.11 -10.25 25.50
CA THR A 42 5.70 -10.40 25.06
C THR A 42 5.07 -9.10 24.50
N LYS A 43 5.60 -7.92 24.85
CA LYS A 43 5.15 -6.63 24.30
C LYS A 43 5.44 -6.44 22.80
N ILE A 44 6.41 -7.18 22.24
CA ILE A 44 6.78 -7.07 20.82
C ILE A 44 5.75 -7.78 19.92
N GLY A 45 5.04 -8.79 20.43
CA GLY A 45 3.98 -9.50 19.68
C GLY A 45 2.79 -8.63 19.30
N ALA A 46 2.45 -7.63 20.13
CA ALA A 46 1.34 -6.70 19.87
C ALA A 46 1.68 -5.60 18.84
N GLY A 47 2.97 -5.28 18.66
CA GLY A 47 3.44 -4.25 17.72
C GLY A 47 3.71 -4.75 16.29
N LEU A 48 3.60 -6.05 16.04
CA LEU A 48 3.98 -6.67 14.76
C LEU A 48 3.12 -6.18 13.59
N ASN A 49 1.81 -6.03 13.79
CA ASN A 49 0.88 -5.54 12.77
C ASN A 49 1.24 -4.08 12.36
N THR A 50 1.56 -3.24 13.35
CA THR A 50 2.04 -1.88 13.12
C THR A 50 3.38 -1.86 12.36
N GLY A 51 4.29 -2.78 12.69
CA GLY A 51 5.57 -2.93 11.99
C GLY A 51 5.42 -3.34 10.51
N ILE A 52 4.51 -4.28 10.22
CA ILE A 52 4.22 -4.72 8.85
C ILE A 52 3.59 -3.58 8.03
N LEU A 53 2.62 -2.86 8.60
CA LEU A 53 2.03 -1.68 7.98
C LEU A 53 3.08 -0.58 7.71
N TYR A 54 4.01 -0.36 8.64
CA TYR A 54 5.10 0.60 8.47
C TYR A 54 6.01 0.22 7.30
N LEU A 55 6.49 -1.03 7.24
CA LEU A 55 7.37 -1.51 6.17
C LEU A 55 6.67 -1.53 4.80
N MET A 56 5.38 -1.89 4.75
CA MET A 56 4.60 -1.87 3.51
C MET A 56 4.33 -0.44 3.03
N SER A 57 4.24 0.56 3.92
CA SER A 57 3.97 1.95 3.55
C SER A 57 5.12 2.62 2.77
N VAL A 58 6.36 2.22 3.05
CA VAL A 58 7.58 2.79 2.45
C VAL A 58 7.59 2.76 0.92
N PRO A 59 7.37 1.62 0.24
CA PRO A 59 7.37 1.59 -1.22
C PRO A 59 6.27 2.49 -1.82
N TYR A 60 5.07 2.52 -1.24
CA TYR A 60 3.98 3.36 -1.76
C TYR A 60 4.30 4.86 -1.66
N ILE A 61 4.85 5.30 -0.52
CA ILE A 61 5.27 6.70 -0.33
C ILE A 61 6.40 7.04 -1.31
N THR A 62 7.37 6.14 -1.46
CA THR A 62 8.50 6.32 -2.38
C THR A 62 8.02 6.50 -3.82
N PHE A 63 7.12 5.63 -4.30
CA PHE A 63 6.56 5.76 -5.65
C PHE A 63 5.71 7.03 -5.83
N ALA A 64 4.93 7.42 -4.81
CA ALA A 64 4.13 8.64 -4.85
C ALA A 64 5.00 9.90 -4.98
N VAL A 65 6.10 9.98 -4.22
CA VAL A 65 7.05 11.10 -4.28
C VAL A 65 7.73 11.15 -5.64
N LEU A 66 8.25 10.02 -6.13
CA LEU A 66 8.91 9.95 -7.43
C LEU A 66 7.95 10.34 -8.57
N GLY A 67 6.72 9.82 -8.56
CA GLY A 67 5.70 10.18 -9.54
C GLY A 67 5.35 11.67 -9.52
N TYR A 68 5.19 12.26 -8.34
CA TYR A 68 4.92 13.69 -8.19
C TYR A 68 6.07 14.57 -8.72
N LEU A 69 7.32 14.22 -8.40
CA LEU A 69 8.50 14.94 -8.88
C LEU A 69 8.63 14.84 -10.40
N TRP A 70 8.42 13.65 -10.96
CA TRP A 70 8.43 13.44 -12.41
C TRP A 70 7.35 14.26 -13.11
N TYR A 71 6.11 14.24 -12.59
CA TYR A 71 5.00 15.03 -13.12
C TYR A 71 5.31 16.53 -13.11
N LYS A 72 5.85 17.04 -11.99
CA LYS A 72 6.24 18.45 -11.88
C LYS A 72 7.36 18.83 -12.85
N HIS A 73 8.32 17.93 -13.10
CA HIS A 73 9.39 18.16 -14.05
C HIS A 73 8.88 18.21 -15.50
N THR A 74 8.05 17.23 -15.91
CA THR A 74 7.50 17.20 -17.28
C THR A 74 6.63 18.42 -17.57
N GLN A 75 5.82 18.90 -16.61
CA GLN A 75 5.01 20.11 -16.80
C GLN A 75 5.87 21.36 -17.05
N LYS A 76 7.02 21.50 -16.38
CA LYS A 76 7.95 22.61 -16.62
C LYS A 76 8.62 22.51 -17.99
N GLU A 77 8.97 21.30 -18.42
CA GLU A 77 9.56 21.07 -19.74
C GLU A 77 8.56 21.37 -20.86
N ASN A 78 7.31 20.89 -20.72
CA ASN A 78 6.23 21.15 -21.68
C ASN A 78 5.90 22.64 -21.78
N ALA A 79 5.81 23.35 -20.65
CA ALA A 79 5.60 24.79 -20.64
C ALA A 79 6.73 25.56 -21.35
N ASN A 80 7.98 25.13 -21.20
CA ASN A 80 9.11 25.73 -21.93
C ASN A 80 9.05 25.44 -23.44
N LYS A 81 8.70 24.21 -23.85
CA LYS A 81 8.54 23.87 -25.28
C LYS A 81 7.43 24.70 -25.94
N THR A 82 6.30 24.91 -25.27
CA THR A 82 5.21 25.74 -25.79
C THR A 82 5.63 27.20 -25.96
N LYS A 83 6.43 27.77 -25.04
CA LYS A 83 6.96 29.13 -25.19
C LYS A 83 7.93 29.27 -26.38
N ILE A 84 8.77 28.26 -26.62
CA ILE A 84 9.70 28.25 -27.77
C ILE A 84 8.92 28.09 -29.09
N ALA A 85 7.88 27.26 -29.11
CA ALA A 85 7.05 27.05 -30.29
C ALA A 85 6.18 28.27 -30.65
N GLY A 86 5.67 29.01 -29.67
CA GLY A 86 4.87 30.23 -29.88
C GLY A 86 5.68 31.52 -30.10
N SER A 87 7.01 31.46 -29.99
CA SER A 87 7.92 32.59 -30.27
C SER A 87 8.49 32.57 -31.69
N ARG A 88 8.12 31.58 -32.51
CA ARG A 88 8.44 31.49 -33.94
C ARG A 88 7.21 31.87 -34.76
#